data_AF-A0A7C3CK58-F1
#
_entry.id   AF-A0A7C3CK58-F1
#
_cell.length_a   1.000
_cell.length_b   1.000
_cell.length_c   1.000
_cell.angle_alpha   90.00
_cell.angle_beta   90.00
_cell.angle_gamma   90.00
#
_symmetry.space_group_name_H-M   'P 1'
#
loop_
_entity.id
_entity.type
_entity.pdbx_description
1 polymer ?
#
loop_
_entity_poly.entity_id
_entity_poly.type
_entity_poly.pdbx_seq_one_letter_code
_entity_poly.pdbx_strand_id
1 'polypeptide(L)'
;MALTMVSSKKILYKFAFVFLFSYTFLFTYFLILPSLSNAGVIIGAESKIPFDERQNYPIYVHFRPGNGQIVKLNPPRFSWPYLPDILFTKYSTKADFRFTLQISKTEDFQTPFFERRNISINFFNFLPELKGQSTWFWRVGYNEAQKDTQWSAIRSFQIAPDAVVWDRSNFARLIQDVKGHPRILFNAKNKTSVFDKCMKDPYSKKMSQYIIDSADKILDSPWYKSFPANDKKSMDYFTIGKSLVMVAFAYMLTGDSKYFSCKERFLKIASWPKGGTSSPEGVAGTTKWSTHLTEYLGLFYDWFYNELTPEERQIIHRSLEWRIDWTINNFAWLSNNGQSITYKSIGIKCSSHAYENLLVTIPGALAICDTSEVARKALEIGI
;
A
#
# COMPACT_ATOMS: atom_id res chain seq x y z
N MET A 1 9.06 -54.83 5.89
CA MET A 1 7.68 -54.99 5.39
C MET A 1 7.76 -54.82 3.88
N ALA A 2 7.82 -55.86 3.02
CA ALA A 2 6.78 -56.88 2.76
C ALA A 2 5.39 -56.21 2.65
N LEU A 3 4.57 -56.34 1.61
CA LEU A 3 4.50 -57.28 0.48
C LEU A 3 3.45 -56.70 -0.53
N THR A 4 3.59 -56.99 -1.83
CA THR A 4 2.54 -57.33 -2.84
C THR A 4 1.27 -56.46 -2.99
N MET A 5 0.99 -55.86 -4.17
CA MET A 5 0.40 -56.47 -5.39
C MET A 5 -0.65 -57.58 -5.16
N VAL A 6 -1.91 -57.28 -5.43
CA VAL A 6 -2.90 -58.27 -5.87
C VAL A 6 -3.61 -57.75 -7.13
N SER A 7 -3.30 -58.41 -8.25
CA SER A 7 -4.10 -58.47 -9.47
C SER A 7 -5.40 -59.24 -9.20
N SER A 8 -6.52 -59.06 -9.89
CA SER A 8 -6.66 -59.51 -11.28
C SER A 8 -8.13 -59.51 -11.70
N LYS A 9 -8.36 -59.13 -12.98
CA LYS A 9 -9.14 -59.85 -14.03
C LYS A 9 -10.62 -60.20 -13.73
N LYS A 10 -11.58 -60.12 -14.66
CA LYS A 10 -11.67 -59.93 -16.12
C LYS A 10 -13.17 -59.90 -16.47
N ILE A 11 -13.48 -59.54 -17.73
CA ILE A 11 -14.62 -59.96 -18.61
C ILE A 11 -15.44 -58.73 -19.08
N LEU A 12 -15.77 -58.49 -20.35
CA LEU A 12 -15.30 -59.00 -21.66
C LEU A 12 -16.09 -58.19 -22.74
N TYR A 13 -15.36 -57.53 -23.66
CA TYR A 13 -15.59 -57.40 -25.12
C TYR A 13 -16.94 -56.97 -25.75
N LYS A 14 -16.85 -55.95 -26.63
CA LYS A 14 -17.26 -55.86 -28.07
C LYS A 14 -17.45 -54.37 -28.40
N PHE A 15 -16.76 -53.70 -29.32
CA PHE A 15 -16.48 -54.01 -30.72
C PHE A 15 -15.18 -53.32 -31.19
N ALA A 16 -14.39 -54.05 -32.00
CA ALA A 16 -13.35 -53.55 -32.90
C ALA A 16 -13.85 -53.68 -34.36
N PHE A 17 -13.09 -53.12 -35.32
CA PHE A 17 -13.30 -52.95 -36.79
C PHE A 17 -13.95 -51.60 -37.14
N VAL A 18 -13.40 -50.69 -37.96
CA VAL A 18 -12.43 -50.70 -39.08
C VAL A 18 -11.86 -49.25 -39.15
N PHE A 19 -10.57 -48.93 -39.25
CA PHE A 19 -9.77 -48.90 -40.49
C PHE A 19 -8.31 -48.56 -40.14
N LEU A 20 -7.40 -49.47 -40.50
CA LEU A 20 -6.03 -49.15 -40.89
C LEU A 20 -6.10 -48.21 -42.10
N PHE A 21 -5.55 -47.00 -42.02
CA PHE A 21 -4.89 -46.29 -43.13
C PHE A 21 -4.47 -44.89 -42.65
N SER A 22 -3.26 -44.76 -42.11
CA SER A 22 -2.46 -43.52 -42.13
C SER A 22 -1.24 -43.60 -41.19
N TYR A 23 -0.38 -44.59 -41.39
CA TYR A 23 0.96 -44.63 -40.79
C TYR A 23 2.01 -44.41 -41.90
N THR A 24 1.91 -43.30 -42.64
CA THR A 24 2.94 -42.89 -43.62
C THR A 24 2.81 -41.43 -44.07
N PHE A 25 2.38 -40.52 -43.18
CA PHE A 25 2.31 -39.08 -43.49
C PHE A 25 2.73 -38.17 -42.33
N LEU A 26 3.54 -38.69 -41.39
CA LEU A 26 3.98 -37.95 -40.20
C LEU A 26 5.50 -37.84 -40.05
N PHE A 27 6.26 -38.11 -41.12
CA PHE A 27 7.72 -38.01 -41.09
C PHE A 27 8.34 -37.13 -42.18
N THR A 28 7.54 -36.41 -42.98
CA THR A 28 8.05 -35.56 -44.07
C THR A 28 7.66 -34.09 -43.99
N TYR A 29 6.99 -33.65 -42.91
CA TYR A 29 6.67 -32.23 -42.67
C TYR A 29 7.56 -31.54 -41.63
N PHE A 30 8.57 -32.25 -41.09
CA PHE A 30 9.52 -31.71 -40.12
C PHE A 30 10.88 -31.31 -40.74
N LEU A 31 10.97 -31.21 -42.07
CA LEU A 31 12.23 -30.89 -42.77
C LEU A 31 12.16 -29.65 -43.68
N ILE A 32 11.22 -28.73 -43.40
CA ILE A 32 11.28 -27.35 -43.92
C ILE A 32 10.86 -26.38 -42.81
N LEU A 33 11.47 -26.49 -41.64
CA LEU A 33 11.64 -25.30 -40.82
C LEU A 33 12.95 -24.68 -41.31
N PRO A 34 12.97 -23.41 -41.78
CA PRO A 34 14.24 -22.74 -41.95
C PRO A 34 14.94 -22.87 -40.60
N SER A 35 16.18 -23.35 -40.62
CA SER A 35 17.09 -23.27 -39.49
C SER A 35 16.97 -21.85 -38.96
N LEU A 36 16.19 -21.67 -37.90
CA LEU A 36 16.16 -20.42 -37.14
C LEU A 36 17.58 -20.34 -36.65
N SER A 37 18.37 -19.54 -37.36
CA SER A 37 19.73 -19.22 -37.02
C SER A 37 19.70 -18.93 -35.53
N ASN A 38 20.59 -19.58 -34.79
CA ASN A 38 20.90 -19.28 -33.40
C ASN A 38 21.58 -17.89 -33.33
N ALA A 39 21.05 -16.91 -34.07
CA ALA A 39 21.41 -15.52 -34.04
C ALA A 39 20.92 -15.06 -32.68
N GLY A 40 21.85 -15.05 -31.72
CA GLY A 40 21.59 -14.49 -30.40
C GLY A 40 20.93 -13.12 -30.56
N VAL A 41 20.01 -12.79 -29.68
CA VAL A 41 19.36 -11.48 -29.67
C VAL A 41 20.46 -10.42 -29.56
N ILE A 42 20.75 -9.73 -30.65
CA ILE A 42 21.67 -8.60 -30.66
C ILE A 42 20.86 -7.39 -30.22
N ILE A 43 21.15 -6.89 -29.02
CA ILE A 43 20.64 -5.59 -28.57
C ILE A 43 21.44 -4.54 -29.33
N GLY A 44 20.88 -4.05 -30.44
CA GLY A 44 21.54 -3.06 -31.28
C GLY A 44 21.39 -1.63 -30.76
N ALA A 45 22.00 -0.69 -31.46
CA ALA A 45 21.99 0.72 -31.08
C ALA A 45 20.57 1.33 -31.05
N GLU A 46 19.63 0.77 -31.79
CA GLU A 46 18.20 1.11 -31.77
C GLU A 46 17.53 0.85 -30.42
N SER A 47 18.11 -0.04 -29.60
CA SER A 47 17.63 -0.32 -28.24
C SER A 47 18.16 0.68 -27.20
N LYS A 48 19.04 1.62 -27.61
CA LYS A 48 19.59 2.64 -26.71
C LYS A 48 18.51 3.66 -26.36
N ILE A 49 18.05 3.61 -25.12
CA ILE A 49 17.16 4.63 -24.58
C ILE A 49 17.95 5.93 -24.30
N PRO A 50 17.32 7.11 -24.45
CA PRO A 50 17.93 8.37 -24.02
C PRO A 50 18.33 8.29 -22.54
N PHE A 51 19.45 8.94 -22.22
CA PHE A 51 19.85 9.09 -20.83
C PHE A 51 18.79 9.90 -20.07
N ASP A 52 18.44 9.40 -18.89
CA ASP A 52 17.56 10.09 -17.96
C ASP A 52 18.23 10.05 -16.60
N GLU A 53 18.40 11.20 -15.94
CA GLU A 53 19.09 11.30 -14.65
C GLU A 53 18.52 10.33 -13.60
N ARG A 54 17.22 9.98 -13.69
CA ARG A 54 16.54 9.03 -12.79
C ARG A 54 17.04 7.59 -12.93
N GLN A 55 17.76 7.26 -14.01
CA GLN A 55 18.38 5.96 -14.24
C GLN A 55 19.63 5.78 -13.38
N ASN A 56 20.23 6.87 -12.90
CA ASN A 56 21.32 6.78 -11.94
C ASN A 56 20.78 6.31 -10.59
N TYR A 57 21.50 5.41 -9.94
CA TYR A 57 21.19 4.94 -8.59
C TYR A 57 19.71 4.52 -8.40
N PRO A 58 19.16 3.67 -9.28
CA PRO A 58 17.72 3.48 -9.44
C PRO A 58 17.01 2.86 -8.23
N ILE A 59 17.79 2.31 -7.28
CA ILE A 59 17.28 1.78 -6.02
C ILE A 59 16.97 2.87 -4.98
N TYR A 60 17.47 4.10 -5.17
CA TYR A 60 17.28 5.19 -4.22
C TYR A 60 16.16 6.14 -4.64
N VAL A 61 15.51 6.77 -3.67
CA VAL A 61 14.65 7.93 -3.91
C VAL A 61 15.51 9.01 -4.53
N HIS A 62 15.14 9.39 -5.76
CA HIS A 62 15.93 10.26 -6.61
C HIS A 62 15.23 11.61 -6.80
N PHE A 63 15.98 12.59 -7.29
CA PHE A 63 15.43 13.81 -7.89
C PHE A 63 14.46 13.44 -9.02
N ARG A 64 13.19 13.79 -8.81
CA ARG A 64 12.12 13.70 -9.80
C ARG A 64 11.37 15.03 -9.75
N PRO A 65 11.11 15.71 -10.89
CA PRO A 65 11.64 15.43 -12.22
C PRO A 65 13.17 15.45 -12.31
N GLY A 66 13.77 14.59 -13.13
CA GLY A 66 15.20 14.66 -13.43
C GLY A 66 15.54 15.95 -14.19
N ASN A 67 16.81 16.35 -14.17
CA ASN A 67 17.25 17.54 -14.93
C ASN A 67 17.02 17.36 -16.44
N GLY A 68 16.42 18.37 -17.08
CA GLY A 68 16.07 18.35 -18.50
C GLY A 68 14.89 17.44 -18.86
N GLN A 69 14.18 16.87 -17.88
CA GLN A 69 13.11 15.92 -18.16
C GLN A 69 11.90 16.59 -18.82
N ILE A 70 11.32 15.95 -19.84
CA ILE A 70 9.98 16.28 -20.35
C ILE A 70 8.94 15.47 -19.55
N VAL A 71 8.04 16.15 -18.85
CA VAL A 71 7.00 15.54 -18.01
C VAL A 71 5.64 15.56 -18.71
N LYS A 72 4.88 14.47 -18.53
CA LYS A 72 3.51 14.31 -19.08
C LYS A 72 2.40 14.50 -18.04
N LEU A 73 2.76 15.01 -16.86
CA LEU A 73 1.84 15.29 -15.75
C LEU A 73 2.13 16.69 -15.20
N ASN A 74 1.08 17.49 -15.00
CA ASN A 74 1.15 18.84 -14.44
C ASN A 74 0.25 18.99 -13.20
N PRO A 75 0.79 19.33 -12.02
CA PRO A 75 2.21 19.46 -11.72
C PRO A 75 2.91 18.10 -11.76
N PRO A 76 4.23 18.04 -12.03
CA PRO A 76 5.02 16.82 -11.90
C PRO A 76 5.05 16.28 -10.48
N ARG A 77 5.56 15.04 -10.31
CA ARG A 77 5.77 14.45 -9.00
C ARG A 77 7.16 14.79 -8.47
N PHE A 78 7.23 15.48 -7.32
CA PHE A 78 8.50 15.90 -6.73
C PHE A 78 8.98 14.93 -5.65
N SER A 79 10.21 14.46 -5.80
CA SER A 79 10.98 13.73 -4.79
C SER A 79 12.46 14.08 -4.91
N TRP A 80 13.22 13.91 -3.83
CA TRP A 80 14.65 14.16 -3.79
C TRP A 80 15.32 13.19 -2.80
N PRO A 81 16.64 12.96 -2.89
CA PRO A 81 17.33 12.15 -1.90
C PRO A 81 17.24 12.79 -0.50
N TYR A 82 17.06 11.96 0.53
CA TYR A 82 16.92 12.45 1.91
C TYR A 82 18.18 13.18 2.42
N LEU A 83 19.35 12.74 1.96
CA LEU A 83 20.62 13.41 2.20
C LEU A 83 21.03 14.20 0.94
N PRO A 84 21.87 15.24 1.06
CA PRO A 84 22.41 15.95 -0.11
C PRO A 84 23.14 15.04 -1.10
N ASP A 85 23.85 14.02 -0.58
CA ASP A 85 24.40 12.92 -1.37
C ASP A 85 23.35 11.81 -1.50
N ILE A 86 23.14 11.32 -2.72
CA ILE A 86 22.20 10.23 -3.00
C ILE A 86 22.70 8.89 -2.46
N LEU A 87 24.01 8.70 -2.35
CA LEU A 87 24.58 7.44 -1.89
C LEU A 87 24.42 7.29 -0.38
N PHE A 88 23.49 6.40 0.01
CA PHE A 88 23.29 6.04 1.41
C PHE A 88 24.19 4.85 1.79
N THR A 89 25.41 5.14 2.25
CA THR A 89 26.43 4.12 2.58
C THR A 89 26.33 3.56 4.01
N LYS A 90 25.55 4.20 4.88
CA LYS A 90 25.37 3.80 6.29
C LYS A 90 24.12 2.94 6.47
N TYR A 91 24.01 2.23 7.59
CA TYR A 91 22.76 1.54 7.94
C TYR A 91 21.63 2.52 8.25
N SER A 92 21.95 3.61 8.97
CA SER A 92 21.02 4.66 9.37
C SER A 92 21.70 6.02 9.53
N THR A 93 20.91 7.08 9.52
CA THR A 93 21.31 8.45 9.87
C THR A 93 20.23 9.12 10.73
N LYS A 94 20.51 10.29 11.31
CA LYS A 94 19.52 11.03 12.11
C LYS A 94 18.33 11.50 11.25
N ALA A 95 17.15 11.52 11.87
CA ALA A 95 15.89 11.92 11.26
C ALA A 95 15.58 13.43 11.44
N ASP A 96 16.59 14.29 11.31
CA ASP A 96 16.54 15.71 11.67
C ASP A 96 16.47 16.66 10.47
N PHE A 97 16.47 16.13 9.24
CA PHE A 97 16.40 16.96 8.04
C PHE A 97 15.04 17.65 7.92
N ARG A 98 15.08 18.91 7.53
CA ARG A 98 13.95 19.71 7.04
C ARG A 98 14.29 20.28 5.69
N PHE A 99 13.33 20.21 4.78
CA PHE A 99 13.52 20.59 3.39
C PHE A 99 12.73 21.83 3.01
N THR A 100 13.29 22.59 2.09
CA THR A 100 12.60 23.68 1.40
C THR A 100 12.53 23.36 -0.09
N LEU A 101 11.32 23.21 -0.64
CA LEU A 101 11.11 23.05 -2.08
C LEU A 101 10.82 24.42 -2.69
N GLN A 102 11.60 24.81 -3.69
CA GLN A 102 11.31 25.96 -4.55
C GLN A 102 11.09 25.50 -5.99
N ILE A 103 10.05 26.04 -6.63
CA ILE A 103 9.77 25.90 -8.06
C ILE A 103 9.63 27.31 -8.63
N SER A 104 10.32 27.59 -9.72
CA SER A 104 10.45 28.93 -10.29
C SER A 104 10.34 28.91 -11.80
N LYS A 105 9.94 30.06 -12.34
CA LYS A 105 9.94 30.33 -13.77
C LYS A 105 11.33 30.68 -14.31
N THR A 106 12.22 31.14 -13.43
CA THR A 106 13.59 31.60 -13.71
C THR A 106 14.60 30.85 -12.83
N GLU A 107 15.84 30.72 -13.31
CA GLU A 107 16.93 30.03 -12.59
C GLU A 107 17.43 30.77 -11.35
N ASP A 108 17.12 32.06 -11.19
CA ASP A 108 17.62 32.87 -10.07
C ASP A 108 16.80 32.71 -8.77
N PHE A 109 15.57 32.18 -8.87
CA PHE A 109 14.63 32.04 -7.76
C PHE A 109 14.38 33.33 -6.97
N GLN A 110 14.48 34.51 -7.61
CA GLN A 110 14.16 35.79 -6.94
C GLN A 110 12.68 35.87 -6.56
N THR A 111 11.81 35.32 -7.41
CA THR A 111 10.36 35.23 -7.19
C THR A 111 9.85 33.81 -7.49
N PRO A 112 10.08 32.85 -6.57
CA PRO A 112 9.62 31.48 -6.77
C PRO A 112 8.10 31.46 -6.98
N PHE A 113 7.64 30.70 -7.98
CA PHE A 113 6.22 30.47 -8.20
C PHE A 113 5.61 29.68 -7.05
N PHE A 114 6.39 28.74 -6.51
CA PHE A 114 6.02 27.94 -5.35
C PHE A 114 7.21 27.83 -4.41
N GLU A 115 6.97 28.04 -3.13
CA GLU A 115 7.92 27.79 -2.06
C GLU A 115 7.21 27.08 -0.90
N ARG A 116 7.76 25.96 -0.46
CA ARG A 116 7.32 25.28 0.76
C ARG A 116 8.51 24.97 1.62
N ARG A 117 8.47 25.50 2.84
CA ARG A 117 9.48 25.36 3.89
C ARG A 117 9.10 24.28 4.90
N ASN A 118 10.06 23.89 5.72
CA ASN A 118 9.90 22.97 6.85
C ASN A 118 9.22 21.64 6.48
N ILE A 119 9.51 21.11 5.29
CA ILE A 119 9.00 19.81 4.86
C ILE A 119 9.77 18.72 5.60
N SER A 120 9.08 17.77 6.22
CA SER A 120 9.69 16.69 7.02
C SER A 120 9.94 15.38 6.26
N ILE A 121 9.49 15.34 5.00
CA ILE A 121 9.57 14.20 4.08
C ILE A 121 10.27 14.62 2.80
N ASN A 122 10.99 13.70 2.15
CA ASN A 122 11.81 14.00 0.97
C ASN A 122 11.06 13.85 -0.37
N PHE A 123 9.77 14.12 -0.33
CA PHE A 123 8.87 14.20 -1.47
C PHE A 123 7.71 15.13 -1.11
N PHE A 124 7.21 15.89 -2.09
CA PHE A 124 6.10 16.81 -1.86
C PHE A 124 5.25 16.94 -3.11
N ASN A 125 3.96 16.66 -3.00
CA ASN A 125 3.10 16.44 -4.16
C ASN A 125 1.75 17.15 -4.08
N PHE A 126 1.49 17.91 -3.02
CA PHE A 126 0.29 18.73 -2.85
C PHE A 126 0.48 20.09 -3.51
N LEU A 127 0.63 20.07 -4.84
CA LEU A 127 0.98 21.22 -5.66
C LEU A 127 -0.19 21.64 -6.56
N PRO A 128 -0.37 22.95 -6.80
CA PRO A 128 -1.28 23.43 -7.83
C PRO A 128 -0.73 23.15 -9.23
N GLU A 129 -1.59 23.28 -10.25
CA GLU A 129 -1.15 23.29 -11.64
C GLU A 129 -0.10 24.39 -11.91
N LEU A 130 0.98 24.04 -12.61
CA LEU A 130 2.00 25.00 -13.05
C LEU A 130 1.57 25.64 -14.38
N LYS A 131 1.43 26.98 -14.39
CA LYS A 131 0.86 27.72 -15.52
C LYS A 131 1.78 28.82 -16.07
N GLY A 132 1.59 29.11 -17.36
CA GLY A 132 2.16 30.28 -18.02
C GLY A 132 3.52 30.07 -18.68
N GLN A 133 4.06 28.84 -18.68
CA GLN A 133 5.24 28.43 -19.48
C GLN A 133 5.42 26.92 -19.48
N SER A 134 6.23 26.42 -20.42
CA SER A 134 6.59 25.01 -20.56
C SER A 134 7.83 24.63 -19.74
N THR A 135 8.89 25.44 -19.74
CA THR A 135 10.12 25.18 -18.99
C THR A 135 10.01 25.68 -17.55
N TRP A 136 10.47 24.92 -16.57
CA TRP A 136 10.45 25.28 -15.15
C TRP A 136 11.75 24.90 -14.48
N PHE A 137 12.10 25.59 -13.39
CA PHE A 137 13.28 25.34 -12.59
C PHE A 137 12.88 24.96 -11.16
N TRP A 138 13.64 24.07 -10.53
CA TRP A 138 13.39 23.70 -9.15
C TRP A 138 14.68 23.34 -8.42
N ARG A 139 14.67 23.51 -7.09
CA ARG A 139 15.76 23.15 -6.19
C ARG A 139 15.24 22.82 -4.80
N VAL A 140 16.05 22.12 -4.03
CA VAL A 140 15.74 21.73 -2.64
C VAL A 140 16.80 22.27 -1.71
N GLY A 141 16.39 22.95 -0.65
CA GLY A 141 17.25 23.33 0.48
C GLY A 141 17.20 22.25 1.55
N TYR A 142 18.37 21.82 2.03
CA TYR A 142 18.53 20.90 3.15
C TYR A 142 18.88 21.67 4.42
N ASN A 143 18.40 21.18 5.58
CA ASN A 143 18.72 21.69 6.92
C ASN A 143 18.27 23.13 7.19
N GLU A 144 17.05 23.49 6.79
CA GLU A 144 16.50 24.84 7.03
C GLU A 144 16.50 25.25 8.53
N ALA A 145 16.40 24.29 9.46
CA ALA A 145 16.44 24.55 10.90
C ALA A 145 17.86 24.88 11.43
N GLN A 146 18.90 24.77 10.60
CA GLN A 146 20.28 25.08 10.93
C GLN A 146 20.72 26.31 10.13
N LYS A 147 21.66 27.10 10.67
CA LYS A 147 22.04 28.43 10.14
C LYS A 147 22.52 28.46 8.68
N ASP A 148 22.81 27.30 8.08
CA ASP A 148 23.28 27.15 6.70
C ASP A 148 22.40 26.16 5.92
N THR A 149 21.42 26.69 5.16
CA THR A 149 20.66 25.86 4.21
C THR A 149 21.56 25.43 3.07
N GLN A 150 21.78 24.12 2.92
CA GLN A 150 22.53 23.58 1.79
C GLN A 150 21.58 23.37 0.61
N TRP A 151 21.71 24.17 -0.44
CA TRP A 151 20.89 24.01 -1.66
C TRP A 151 21.42 22.89 -2.56
N SER A 152 20.50 22.14 -3.16
CA SER A 152 20.80 21.25 -4.29
C SER A 152 21.21 22.04 -5.53
N ALA A 153 21.77 21.35 -6.52
CA ALA A 153 21.83 21.88 -7.87
C ALA A 153 20.44 22.28 -8.37
N ILE A 154 20.39 23.32 -9.20
CA ILE A 154 19.17 23.74 -9.90
C ILE A 154 18.89 22.73 -11.00
N ARG A 155 17.63 22.32 -11.11
CA ARG A 155 17.16 21.37 -12.11
C ARG A 155 16.09 22.03 -12.95
N SER A 156 16.10 21.75 -14.25
CA SER A 156 15.03 22.16 -15.15
C SER A 156 14.16 20.98 -15.58
N PHE A 157 12.92 21.25 -15.95
CA PHE A 157 12.06 20.30 -16.65
C PHE A 157 11.14 21.05 -17.62
N GLN A 158 10.57 20.34 -18.58
CA GLN A 158 9.59 20.85 -19.51
C GLN A 158 8.26 20.13 -19.33
N ILE A 159 7.16 20.86 -19.28
CA ILE A 159 5.81 20.30 -19.32
C ILE A 159 5.45 20.07 -20.78
N ALA A 160 5.13 18.83 -21.14
CA ALA A 160 4.72 18.48 -22.49
C ALA A 160 3.41 19.22 -22.86
N PRO A 161 3.21 19.61 -24.14
CA PRO A 161 1.97 20.26 -24.56
C PRO A 161 0.69 19.45 -24.29
N ASP A 162 0.82 18.12 -24.28
CA ASP A 162 -0.24 17.14 -24.01
C ASP A 162 -0.24 16.62 -22.56
N ALA A 163 0.48 17.27 -21.64
CA ALA A 163 0.55 16.83 -20.25
C ALA A 163 -0.82 16.83 -19.58
N VAL A 164 -1.13 15.73 -18.87
CA VAL A 164 -2.37 15.63 -18.08
C VAL A 164 -2.29 16.59 -16.91
N VAL A 165 -3.28 17.48 -16.80
CA VAL A 165 -3.43 18.35 -15.62
C VAL A 165 -4.12 17.57 -14.51
N TRP A 166 -3.44 17.45 -13.38
CA TRP A 166 -3.99 16.89 -12.15
C TRP A 166 -3.58 17.76 -10.96
N ASP A 167 -4.36 18.81 -10.72
CA ASP A 167 -4.17 19.70 -9.57
C ASP A 167 -4.31 18.91 -8.26
N ARG A 168 -3.27 18.98 -7.42
CA ARG A 168 -3.18 18.26 -6.15
C ARG A 168 -3.06 19.20 -4.95
N SER A 169 -3.26 20.52 -5.12
CA SER A 169 -3.10 21.49 -4.02
C SER A 169 -4.05 21.24 -2.86
N ASN A 170 -5.22 20.66 -3.15
CA ASN A 170 -6.28 20.46 -2.17
C ASN A 170 -6.12 19.20 -1.31
N PHE A 171 -5.16 18.31 -1.59
CA PHE A 171 -4.99 17.06 -0.85
C PHE A 171 -4.68 17.26 0.64
N ALA A 172 -3.86 18.26 0.98
CA ALA A 172 -3.58 18.60 2.38
C ALA A 172 -4.86 18.93 3.15
N ARG A 173 -5.78 19.64 2.51
CA ARG A 173 -7.09 19.97 3.08
C ARG A 173 -8.01 18.76 3.15
N LEU A 174 -8.00 17.88 2.14
CA LEU A 174 -8.80 16.65 2.15
C LEU A 174 -8.54 15.80 3.40
N ILE A 175 -7.29 15.63 3.81
CA ILE A 175 -6.95 14.86 5.02
C ILE A 175 -7.57 15.48 6.29
N GLN A 176 -7.60 16.82 6.37
CA GLN A 176 -8.15 17.55 7.52
C GLN A 176 -9.69 17.55 7.56
N ASP A 177 -10.31 17.58 6.38
CA ASP A 177 -11.76 17.69 6.19
C ASP A 177 -12.48 16.33 6.31
N VAL A 178 -11.74 15.22 6.38
CA VAL A 178 -12.31 13.88 6.58
C VAL A 178 -12.90 13.77 8.00
N LYS A 179 -14.24 13.76 8.08
CA LYS A 179 -15.03 13.68 9.31
C LYS A 179 -16.16 12.67 9.17
N GLY A 180 -16.65 12.22 10.33
CA GLY A 180 -17.79 11.31 10.42
C GLY A 180 -17.44 9.87 10.05
N HIS A 181 -18.37 8.97 10.37
CA HIS A 181 -18.27 7.55 10.14
C HIS A 181 -19.61 6.98 9.62
N PRO A 182 -19.59 5.92 8.80
CA PRO A 182 -18.40 5.34 8.16
C PRO A 182 -17.79 6.32 7.13
N ARG A 183 -16.52 6.11 6.77
CA ARG A 183 -15.81 6.87 5.73
C ARG A 183 -14.94 6.00 4.82
N ILE A 184 -14.80 4.71 5.11
CA ILE A 184 -14.00 3.75 4.34
C ILE A 184 -14.95 2.84 3.55
N LEU A 185 -14.75 2.78 2.22
CA LEU A 185 -15.63 2.17 1.19
C LEU A 185 -16.96 2.89 0.96
N PHE A 186 -17.63 3.34 2.02
CA PHE A 186 -18.88 4.09 1.97
C PHE A 186 -18.94 5.10 3.12
N ASN A 187 -19.88 6.02 3.03
CA ASN A 187 -20.16 7.01 4.05
C ASN A 187 -21.67 7.15 4.32
N ALA A 188 -22.03 7.94 5.33
CA ALA A 188 -23.43 8.15 5.70
C ALA A 188 -24.33 8.60 4.53
N LYS A 189 -23.78 9.29 3.51
CA LYS A 189 -24.55 9.79 2.36
C LYS A 189 -24.80 8.72 1.30
N ASN A 190 -23.89 7.76 1.13
CA ASN A 190 -23.98 6.75 0.05
C ASN A 190 -24.17 5.30 0.53
N LYS A 191 -24.11 5.03 1.84
CA LYS A 191 -24.23 3.68 2.42
C LYS A 191 -25.44 2.91 1.88
N THR A 192 -26.63 3.51 1.92
CA THR A 192 -27.86 2.88 1.45
C THR A 192 -27.79 2.53 -0.04
N SER A 193 -27.31 3.45 -0.89
CA SER A 193 -27.24 3.19 -2.35
C SER A 193 -26.17 2.17 -2.72
N VAL A 194 -25.07 2.09 -1.95
CA VAL A 194 -24.05 1.05 -2.10
C VAL A 194 -24.63 -0.32 -1.75
N PHE A 195 -25.29 -0.48 -0.61
CA PHE A 195 -25.87 -1.77 -0.21
C PHE A 195 -27.06 -2.21 -1.05
N ASP A 196 -27.87 -1.27 -1.53
CA ASP A 196 -28.90 -1.54 -2.53
C ASP A 196 -28.30 -2.17 -3.79
N LYS A 197 -27.18 -1.65 -4.27
CA LYS A 197 -26.46 -2.23 -5.42
C LYS A 197 -25.89 -3.60 -5.08
N CYS A 198 -25.32 -3.77 -3.88
CA CYS A 198 -24.81 -5.06 -3.41
C CYS A 198 -25.88 -6.16 -3.51
N MET A 199 -27.15 -5.84 -3.28
CA MET A 199 -28.23 -6.83 -3.28
C MET A 199 -28.95 -6.97 -4.63
N LYS A 200 -28.96 -5.93 -5.48
CA LYS A 200 -29.73 -5.89 -6.75
C LYS A 200 -28.91 -6.27 -7.97
N ASP A 201 -27.64 -5.88 -8.03
CA ASP A 201 -26.76 -6.23 -9.15
C ASP A 201 -26.36 -7.72 -9.09
N PRO A 202 -26.54 -8.52 -10.16
CA PRO A 202 -26.30 -9.97 -10.10
C PRO A 202 -24.89 -10.36 -9.67
N TYR A 203 -23.87 -9.61 -10.11
CA TYR A 203 -22.48 -9.91 -9.76
C TYR A 203 -22.20 -9.56 -8.30
N SER A 204 -22.64 -8.38 -7.88
CA SER A 204 -22.49 -7.90 -6.50
C SER A 204 -23.25 -8.78 -5.52
N LYS A 205 -24.45 -9.25 -5.89
CA LYS A 205 -25.25 -10.18 -5.09
C LYS A 205 -24.53 -11.49 -4.85
N LYS A 206 -23.84 -12.03 -5.87
CA LYS A 206 -23.02 -13.24 -5.73
C LYS A 206 -21.86 -13.01 -4.74
N MET A 207 -21.22 -11.84 -4.79
CA MET A 207 -20.16 -11.49 -3.83
C MET A 207 -20.71 -11.31 -2.40
N SER A 208 -21.85 -10.64 -2.24
CA SER A 208 -22.52 -10.49 -0.95
C SER A 208 -22.90 -11.85 -0.36
N GLN A 209 -23.44 -12.76 -1.16
CA GLN A 209 -23.75 -14.12 -0.70
C GLN A 209 -22.48 -14.86 -0.27
N TYR A 210 -21.39 -14.76 -1.02
CA TYR A 210 -20.11 -15.36 -0.63
C TYR A 210 -19.61 -14.83 0.73
N ILE A 211 -19.77 -13.54 1.00
CA ILE A 211 -19.38 -12.93 2.28
C ILE A 211 -20.26 -13.48 3.41
N ILE A 212 -21.57 -13.55 3.21
CA ILE A 212 -22.56 -14.08 4.16
C ILE A 212 -22.25 -15.57 4.47
N ASP A 213 -22.08 -16.40 3.44
CA ASP A 213 -21.77 -17.83 3.60
C ASP A 213 -20.44 -18.06 4.31
N SER A 214 -19.44 -17.21 4.04
CA SER A 214 -18.15 -17.26 4.70
C SER A 214 -18.25 -16.84 6.16
N ALA A 215 -19.02 -15.79 6.46
CA ALA A 215 -19.27 -15.34 7.83
C ALA A 215 -19.94 -16.42 8.66
N ASP A 216 -20.94 -17.12 8.11
CA ASP A 216 -21.59 -18.25 8.79
C ASP A 216 -20.59 -19.37 9.14
N LYS A 217 -19.72 -19.75 8.18
CA LYS A 217 -18.65 -20.74 8.44
C LYS A 217 -17.65 -20.25 9.50
N ILE A 218 -17.36 -18.96 9.53
CA ILE A 218 -16.43 -18.36 10.51
C ILE A 218 -17.05 -18.42 11.92
N LEU A 219 -18.32 -18.04 12.07
CA LEU A 219 -19.05 -18.13 13.35
C LEU A 219 -19.00 -19.56 13.91
N ASP A 220 -19.05 -20.55 13.02
CA ASP A 220 -19.03 -21.96 13.41
C ASP A 220 -17.65 -22.53 13.75
N SER A 221 -16.58 -21.81 13.41
CA SER A 221 -15.22 -22.31 13.57
C SER A 221 -14.80 -22.45 15.05
N PRO A 222 -13.94 -23.45 15.38
CA PRO A 222 -13.48 -23.66 16.76
C PRO A 222 -12.78 -22.44 17.37
N TRP A 223 -11.96 -21.71 16.59
CA TRP A 223 -11.25 -20.53 17.08
C TRP A 223 -12.20 -19.36 17.36
N TYR A 224 -13.31 -19.25 16.62
CA TYR A 224 -14.29 -18.20 16.86
C TYR A 224 -15.04 -18.50 18.15
N LYS A 225 -15.49 -19.75 18.35
CA LYS A 225 -16.18 -20.20 19.56
C LYS A 225 -15.28 -20.18 20.80
N SER A 226 -14.00 -20.51 20.65
CA SER A 226 -12.98 -20.48 21.71
C SER A 226 -11.91 -19.42 21.40
N PHE A 227 -12.32 -18.15 21.46
CA PHE A 227 -11.44 -17.04 21.12
C PHE A 227 -10.32 -16.86 22.17
N PRO A 228 -9.07 -16.60 21.75
CA PRO A 228 -7.95 -16.51 22.69
C PRO A 228 -8.10 -15.36 23.70
N ALA A 229 -7.71 -15.63 24.96
CA ALA A 229 -7.77 -14.63 26.03
C ALA A 229 -6.69 -13.54 25.93
N ASN A 230 -5.56 -13.85 25.28
CA ASN A 230 -4.42 -12.97 25.03
C ASN A 230 -3.66 -13.44 23.79
N ASP A 231 -2.68 -12.65 23.34
CA ASP A 231 -1.84 -12.93 22.17
C ASP A 231 -0.41 -13.36 22.51
N LYS A 232 -0.22 -14.02 23.65
CA LYS A 232 1.09 -14.61 24.02
C LYS A 232 1.43 -15.82 23.15
N LYS A 233 0.42 -16.57 22.70
CA LYS A 233 0.60 -17.71 21.81
C LYS A 233 0.52 -17.24 20.37
N SER A 234 1.53 -17.60 19.57
CA SER A 234 1.52 -17.36 18.13
C SER A 234 0.30 -18.03 17.47
N MET A 235 -0.46 -17.25 16.72
CA MET A 235 -1.57 -17.67 15.88
C MET A 235 -1.52 -16.91 14.56
N ASP A 236 -2.27 -17.37 13.56
CA ASP A 236 -2.44 -16.63 12.31
C ASP A 236 -3.42 -15.46 12.49
N TYR A 237 -2.94 -14.41 13.16
CA TYR A 237 -3.72 -13.22 13.46
C TYR A 237 -4.10 -12.40 12.21
N PHE A 238 -3.36 -12.57 11.11
CA PHE A 238 -3.75 -12.03 9.80
C PHE A 238 -5.07 -12.66 9.35
N THR A 239 -5.13 -14.00 9.27
CA THR A 239 -6.34 -14.70 8.83
C THR A 239 -7.50 -14.52 9.80
N ILE A 240 -7.23 -14.48 11.12
CA ILE A 240 -8.26 -14.20 12.13
C ILE A 240 -8.85 -12.81 11.91
N GLY A 241 -8.02 -11.76 11.79
CA GLY A 241 -8.50 -10.40 11.57
C GLY A 241 -9.29 -10.26 10.28
N LYS A 242 -8.79 -10.85 9.18
CA LYS A 242 -9.50 -10.89 7.89
C LYS A 242 -10.87 -11.56 8.02
N SER A 243 -10.94 -12.69 8.73
CA SER A 243 -12.19 -13.41 8.97
C SER A 243 -13.17 -12.56 9.80
N LEU A 244 -12.69 -11.88 10.84
CA LEU A 244 -13.53 -10.99 11.64
C LEU A 244 -14.08 -9.81 10.83
N VAL A 245 -13.29 -9.24 9.90
CA VAL A 245 -13.78 -8.19 8.98
C VAL A 245 -14.88 -8.73 8.05
N MET A 246 -14.78 -9.98 7.60
CA MET A 246 -15.85 -10.59 6.80
C MET A 246 -17.15 -10.72 7.61
N VAL A 247 -17.07 -11.14 8.88
CA VAL A 247 -18.24 -11.20 9.77
C VAL A 247 -18.81 -9.79 10.01
N ALA A 248 -17.95 -8.81 10.26
CA ALA A 248 -18.36 -7.41 10.43
C ALA A 248 -19.06 -6.87 9.17
N PHE A 249 -18.54 -7.18 7.97
CA PHE A 249 -19.17 -6.74 6.73
C PHE A 249 -20.48 -7.48 6.44
N ALA A 250 -20.61 -8.76 6.81
CA ALA A 250 -21.87 -9.48 6.75
C ALA A 250 -22.96 -8.82 7.62
N TYR A 251 -22.60 -8.34 8.82
CA TYR A 251 -23.49 -7.49 9.63
C TYR A 251 -23.89 -6.22 8.87
N MET A 252 -22.94 -5.52 8.25
CA MET A 252 -23.24 -4.30 7.49
C MET A 252 -24.19 -4.53 6.31
N LEU A 253 -24.08 -5.68 5.63
CA LEU A 253 -24.94 -6.05 4.50
C LEU A 253 -26.36 -6.45 4.92
N THR A 254 -26.50 -7.14 6.06
CA THR A 254 -27.74 -7.85 6.41
C THR A 254 -28.49 -7.24 7.59
N GLY A 255 -27.78 -6.56 8.50
CA GLY A 255 -28.31 -6.17 9.81
C GLY A 255 -28.58 -7.34 10.77
N ASP A 256 -28.19 -8.57 10.43
CA ASP A 256 -28.48 -9.76 11.24
C ASP A 256 -27.59 -9.78 12.50
N SER A 257 -28.24 -9.80 13.67
CA SER A 257 -27.59 -9.72 14.97
C SER A 257 -26.65 -10.91 15.27
N LYS A 258 -26.77 -12.05 14.57
CA LYS A 258 -25.83 -13.17 14.75
C LYS A 258 -24.38 -12.78 14.43
N TYR A 259 -24.19 -11.87 13.46
CA TYR A 259 -22.88 -11.35 13.06
C TYR A 259 -22.33 -10.30 14.04
N PHE A 260 -23.17 -9.68 14.86
CA PHE A 260 -22.77 -8.62 15.80
C PHE A 260 -21.75 -9.09 16.85
N SER A 261 -21.71 -10.40 17.12
CA SER A 261 -20.76 -11.04 18.04
C SER A 261 -19.28 -10.83 17.67
N CYS A 262 -18.95 -10.35 16.46
CA CYS A 262 -17.58 -10.00 16.09
C CYS A 262 -17.04 -8.81 16.90
N LYS A 263 -17.93 -7.94 17.42
CA LYS A 263 -17.55 -6.75 18.21
C LYS A 263 -16.68 -7.12 19.40
N GLU A 264 -17.08 -8.10 20.19
CA GLU A 264 -16.35 -8.52 21.39
C GLU A 264 -14.94 -9.02 21.04
N ARG A 265 -14.77 -9.68 19.90
CA ARG A 265 -13.47 -10.22 19.44
C ARG A 265 -12.55 -9.11 18.96
N PHE A 266 -13.07 -8.12 18.23
CA PHE A 266 -12.30 -6.93 17.87
C PHE A 266 -11.89 -6.12 19.09
N LEU A 267 -12.80 -5.89 20.05
CA LEU A 267 -12.46 -5.22 21.31
C LEU A 267 -11.39 -6.00 22.08
N LYS A 268 -11.47 -7.32 22.08
CA LYS A 268 -10.46 -8.19 22.70
C LYS A 268 -9.10 -8.02 22.03
N ILE A 269 -9.01 -8.11 20.70
CA ILE A 269 -7.77 -7.89 19.95
C ILE A 269 -7.22 -6.48 20.23
N ALA A 270 -8.08 -5.47 20.18
CA ALA A 270 -7.69 -4.08 20.39
C ALA A 270 -7.13 -3.83 21.80
N SER A 271 -7.63 -4.58 22.81
CA SER A 271 -7.20 -4.48 24.20
C SER A 271 -5.83 -5.11 24.49
N TRP A 272 -5.28 -5.93 23.58
CA TRP A 272 -4.00 -6.58 23.81
C TRP A 272 -2.85 -5.57 23.76
N PRO A 273 -1.86 -5.71 24.69
CA PRO A 273 -0.77 -4.76 24.78
C PRO A 273 0.19 -4.87 23.58
N LYS A 274 0.88 -3.78 23.28
CA LYS A 274 2.01 -3.78 22.34
C LYS A 274 3.05 -4.83 22.76
N GLY A 275 3.57 -5.59 21.81
CA GLY A 275 4.61 -6.61 22.06
C GLY A 275 4.11 -8.05 22.08
N GLY A 276 2.80 -8.28 22.03
CA GLY A 276 2.25 -9.61 21.79
C GLY A 276 2.32 -10.03 20.31
N THR A 277 2.04 -11.31 20.03
CA THR A 277 2.20 -11.89 18.68
C THR A 277 1.18 -11.38 17.65
N SER A 278 0.17 -10.62 18.09
CA SER A 278 -0.76 -9.88 17.22
C SER A 278 -0.24 -8.50 16.79
N SER A 279 0.97 -8.12 17.24
CA SER A 279 1.57 -6.82 16.90
C SER A 279 1.98 -6.76 15.43
N PRO A 280 2.14 -5.56 14.86
CA PRO A 280 2.69 -5.37 13.52
C PRO A 280 4.09 -5.99 13.34
N GLU A 281 4.52 -6.09 12.08
CA GLU A 281 5.87 -6.49 11.71
C GLU A 281 6.92 -5.60 12.40
N GLY A 282 8.04 -6.20 12.82
CA GLY A 282 9.12 -5.52 13.52
C GLY A 282 8.93 -5.35 15.03
N VAL A 283 7.73 -5.56 15.59
CA VAL A 283 7.52 -5.59 17.05
C VAL A 283 7.73 -7.00 17.60
N ALA A 284 6.71 -7.84 17.44
CA ALA A 284 6.62 -9.21 17.94
C ALA A 284 5.69 -10.07 17.08
N GLY A 285 5.11 -9.50 16.01
CA GLY A 285 4.32 -10.23 15.04
C GLY A 285 5.15 -11.35 14.44
N THR A 286 4.60 -12.58 14.50
CA THR A 286 5.32 -13.80 14.09
C THR A 286 5.24 -14.05 12.59
N THR A 287 4.43 -13.28 11.87
CA THR A 287 4.25 -13.37 10.42
C THR A 287 4.43 -12.00 9.77
N LYS A 288 4.95 -12.00 8.53
CA LYS A 288 5.12 -10.81 7.69
C LYS A 288 3.82 -9.97 7.58
N TRP A 289 2.67 -10.64 7.64
CA TRP A 289 1.36 -10.04 7.34
C TRP A 289 0.58 -9.59 8.59
N SER A 290 1.19 -9.66 9.77
CA SER A 290 0.56 -9.28 11.04
C SER A 290 0.13 -7.80 11.11
N THR A 291 0.77 -6.91 10.34
CA THR A 291 0.43 -5.48 10.26
C THR A 291 -0.99 -5.22 9.72
N HIS A 292 -1.57 -6.13 8.93
CA HIS A 292 -2.95 -5.99 8.46
C HIS A 292 -3.99 -5.97 9.59
N LEU A 293 -3.66 -6.41 10.81
CA LEU A 293 -4.57 -6.19 11.94
C LEU A 293 -4.89 -4.71 12.15
N THR A 294 -3.97 -3.80 11.80
CA THR A 294 -4.20 -2.36 11.81
C THR A 294 -5.27 -1.94 10.79
N GLU A 295 -5.20 -2.48 9.56
CA GLU A 295 -6.25 -2.31 8.55
C GLU A 295 -7.60 -2.80 9.07
N TYR A 296 -7.64 -4.02 9.59
CA TYR A 296 -8.87 -4.68 10.01
C TYR A 296 -9.53 -4.01 11.21
N LEU A 297 -8.74 -3.55 12.18
CA LEU A 297 -9.21 -2.71 13.28
C LEU A 297 -9.76 -1.37 12.77
N GLY A 298 -9.12 -0.78 11.76
CA GLY A 298 -9.57 0.47 11.13
C GLY A 298 -10.93 0.33 10.46
N LEU A 299 -11.10 -0.72 9.63
CA LEU A 299 -12.37 -1.03 8.99
C LEU A 299 -13.48 -1.28 10.01
N PHE A 300 -13.20 -2.07 11.05
CA PHE A 300 -14.16 -2.34 12.11
C PHE A 300 -14.55 -1.06 12.87
N TYR A 301 -13.56 -0.27 13.30
CA TYR A 301 -13.80 1.01 13.99
C TYR A 301 -14.68 1.93 13.16
N ASP A 302 -14.41 2.01 11.86
CA ASP A 302 -15.14 2.87 10.93
C ASP A 302 -16.59 2.43 10.75
N TRP A 303 -16.82 1.14 10.49
CA TRP A 303 -18.15 0.62 10.20
C TRP A 303 -19.05 0.51 11.43
N PHE A 304 -18.47 0.17 12.59
CA PHE A 304 -19.19 -0.01 13.85
C PHE A 304 -19.17 1.23 14.74
N TYR A 305 -18.65 2.37 14.27
CA TYR A 305 -18.44 3.57 15.09
C TYR A 305 -19.65 3.96 15.96
N ASN A 306 -20.86 3.92 15.38
CA ASN A 306 -22.11 4.27 16.05
C ASN A 306 -22.65 3.16 16.98
N GLU A 307 -22.20 1.92 16.80
CA GLU A 307 -22.56 0.75 17.63
C GLU A 307 -21.62 0.55 18.82
N LEU A 308 -20.50 1.28 18.84
CA LEU A 308 -19.51 1.27 19.91
C LEU A 308 -19.88 2.29 20.98
N THR A 309 -19.69 1.96 22.25
CA THR A 309 -19.71 2.98 23.33
C THR A 309 -18.49 3.91 23.22
N PRO A 310 -18.50 5.08 23.88
CA PRO A 310 -17.31 5.93 23.96
C PRO A 310 -16.06 5.19 24.46
N GLU A 311 -16.21 4.32 25.46
CA GLU A 311 -15.12 3.52 26.05
C GLU A 311 -14.61 2.46 25.07
N GLU A 312 -15.53 1.77 24.38
CA GLU A 312 -15.20 0.80 23.34
C GLU A 312 -14.44 1.46 22.18
N ARG A 313 -14.85 2.67 21.76
CA ARG A 313 -14.11 3.47 20.77
C ARG A 313 -12.70 3.79 21.26
N GLN A 314 -12.52 4.16 22.53
CA GLN A 314 -11.20 4.47 23.09
C GLN A 314 -10.27 3.26 23.19
N ILE A 315 -10.81 2.04 23.34
CA ILE A 315 -9.99 0.81 23.30
C ILE A 315 -9.38 0.63 21.90
N ILE A 316 -10.20 0.75 20.86
CA ILE A 316 -9.75 0.53 19.48
C ILE A 316 -8.88 1.68 18.99
N HIS A 317 -9.25 2.92 19.31
CA HIS A 317 -8.48 4.12 18.96
C HIS A 317 -7.05 4.03 19.49
N ARG A 318 -6.86 3.75 20.79
CA ARG A 318 -5.52 3.57 21.38
C ARG A 318 -4.75 2.44 20.69
N SER A 319 -5.43 1.36 20.33
CA SER A 319 -4.81 0.23 19.62
C SER A 319 -4.29 0.64 18.25
N LEU A 320 -5.11 1.35 17.48
CA LEU A 320 -4.74 1.89 16.18
C LEU A 320 -3.59 2.89 16.30
N GLU A 321 -3.65 3.80 17.27
CA GLU A 321 -2.65 4.83 17.48
C GLU A 321 -1.25 4.27 17.68
N TRP A 322 -1.05 3.31 18.59
CA TRP A 322 0.29 2.73 18.79
C TRP A 322 0.76 1.88 17.61
N ARG A 323 -0.15 1.23 16.88
CA ARG A 323 0.20 0.42 15.70
C ARG A 323 0.64 1.31 14.53
N ILE A 324 -0.06 2.41 14.31
CA ILE A 324 0.29 3.42 13.31
C ILE A 324 1.60 4.10 13.69
N ASP A 325 1.75 4.50 14.96
CA ASP A 325 2.98 5.10 15.47
C ASP A 325 4.19 4.19 15.27
N TRP A 326 4.06 2.90 15.62
CA TRP A 326 5.12 1.94 15.35
C TRP A 326 5.49 1.90 13.87
N THR A 327 4.49 1.77 13.00
CA THR A 327 4.72 1.64 11.56
C THR A 327 5.44 2.87 11.01
N ILE A 328 5.04 4.08 11.40
CA ILE A 328 5.66 5.31 10.90
C ILE A 328 7.02 5.57 11.55
N ASN A 329 7.12 5.46 12.87
CA ASN A 329 8.28 5.95 13.61
C ASN A 329 9.34 4.86 13.91
N ASN A 330 9.06 3.59 13.60
CA ASN A 330 9.99 2.48 13.86
C ASN A 330 10.22 1.52 12.68
N PHE A 331 9.41 1.58 11.61
CA PHE A 331 9.47 0.59 10.53
C PHE A 331 9.52 1.16 9.11
N ALA A 332 8.45 1.82 8.67
CA ALA A 332 8.24 2.20 7.28
C ALA A 332 8.95 3.51 6.88
N TRP A 333 8.79 4.55 7.70
CA TRP A 333 9.37 5.88 7.45
C TRP A 333 10.64 6.08 8.28
N LEU A 334 10.54 6.04 9.61
CA LEU A 334 11.66 6.24 10.53
C LEU A 334 11.97 4.96 11.33
N SER A 335 13.02 5.04 12.12
CA SER A 335 13.47 4.04 13.09
C SER A 335 13.81 4.68 14.43
N ASN A 336 13.96 3.85 15.46
CA ASN A 336 14.39 4.27 16.80
C ASN A 336 13.48 5.38 17.36
N ASN A 337 12.17 5.13 17.38
CA ASN A 337 11.15 6.07 17.84
C ASN A 337 11.24 7.44 17.17
N GLY A 338 11.42 7.44 15.85
CA GLY A 338 11.47 8.66 15.05
C GLY A 338 12.81 9.42 15.09
N GLN A 339 13.85 8.86 15.71
CA GLN A 339 15.14 9.55 15.84
C GLN A 339 16.08 9.32 14.66
N SER A 340 15.86 8.26 13.88
CA SER A 340 16.72 7.91 12.75
C SER A 340 15.92 7.45 11.53
N ILE A 341 16.56 7.46 10.37
CA ILE A 341 16.05 6.88 9.12
C ILE A 341 17.05 5.82 8.65
N THR A 342 16.56 4.65 8.25
CA THR A 342 17.41 3.55 7.76
C THR A 342 17.45 3.48 6.25
N TYR A 343 18.42 2.75 5.70
CA TYR A 343 18.49 2.48 4.26
C TYR A 343 17.25 1.75 3.70
N LYS A 344 16.44 1.09 4.56
CA LYS A 344 15.22 0.38 4.16
C LYS A 344 14.00 1.31 4.07
N SER A 345 14.08 2.51 4.64
CA SER A 345 12.98 3.48 4.67
C SER A 345 12.43 3.78 3.28
N ILE A 346 11.14 4.08 3.22
CA ILE A 346 10.50 4.63 2.01
C ILE A 346 11.11 5.94 1.55
N GLY A 347 11.76 6.70 2.43
CA GLY A 347 12.51 7.90 2.08
C GLY A 347 13.88 7.64 1.47
N ILE A 348 14.40 6.41 1.56
CA ILE A 348 15.75 6.09 1.07
C ILE A 348 15.70 5.13 -0.12
N LYS A 349 15.27 3.87 0.07
CA LYS A 349 15.20 2.88 -1.01
C LYS A 349 13.79 2.45 -1.39
N CYS A 350 12.78 2.84 -0.62
CA CYS A 350 11.43 2.30 -0.80
C CYS A 350 11.43 0.76 -0.79
N SER A 351 12.01 0.18 0.26
CA SER A 351 12.00 -1.27 0.41
C SER A 351 10.56 -1.79 0.45
N SER A 352 10.33 -2.94 -0.19
CA SER A 352 8.97 -3.49 -0.35
C SER A 352 8.24 -3.63 0.98
N HIS A 353 8.89 -4.15 2.02
CA HIS A 353 8.26 -4.33 3.33
C HIS A 353 7.86 -2.99 3.96
N ALA A 354 8.71 -1.97 3.93
CA ALA A 354 8.40 -0.65 4.48
C ALA A 354 7.19 -0.03 3.74
N TYR A 355 7.17 -0.14 2.41
CA TYR A 355 6.08 0.35 1.58
C TYR A 355 4.77 -0.41 1.82
N GLU A 356 4.80 -1.75 1.79
CA GLU A 356 3.66 -2.62 2.06
C GLU A 356 3.04 -2.32 3.44
N ASN A 357 3.87 -2.21 4.48
CA ASN A 357 3.43 -1.92 5.84
C ASN A 357 2.75 -0.55 5.98
N LEU A 358 3.26 0.47 5.28
CA LEU A 358 2.60 1.78 5.23
C LEU A 358 1.22 1.67 4.58
N LEU A 359 1.12 1.02 3.41
CA LEU A 359 -0.13 0.92 2.67
C LEU A 359 -1.23 0.20 3.46
N VAL A 360 -0.91 -0.92 4.12
CA VAL A 360 -1.88 -1.64 4.96
C VAL A 360 -2.24 -0.86 6.23
N THR A 361 -1.47 0.15 6.60
CA THR A 361 -1.77 1.01 7.76
C THR A 361 -2.76 2.13 7.41
N ILE A 362 -2.91 2.49 6.12
CA ILE A 362 -3.76 3.60 5.68
C ILE A 362 -5.22 3.48 6.12
N PRO A 363 -5.90 2.31 6.03
CA PRO A 363 -7.28 2.20 6.53
C PRO A 363 -7.39 2.46 8.03
N GLY A 364 -6.43 1.99 8.83
CA GLY A 364 -6.34 2.30 10.26
C GLY A 364 -6.13 3.79 10.52
N ALA A 365 -5.26 4.44 9.75
CA ALA A 365 -5.02 5.87 9.85
C ALA A 365 -6.25 6.71 9.45
N LEU A 366 -6.93 6.35 8.35
CA LEU A 366 -8.18 7.00 7.92
C LEU A 366 -9.28 6.90 8.98
N ALA A 367 -9.33 5.79 9.73
CA ALA A 367 -10.34 5.58 10.75
C ALA A 367 -10.24 6.56 11.94
N ILE A 368 -9.04 7.07 12.25
CA ILE A 368 -8.81 7.93 13.43
C ILE A 368 -8.15 9.29 13.11
N CYS A 369 -8.05 9.67 11.83
CA CYS A 369 -7.30 10.86 11.40
C CYS A 369 -7.90 12.20 11.87
N ASP A 370 -9.16 12.20 12.28
CA ASP A 370 -9.81 13.38 12.85
C ASP A 370 -9.35 13.72 14.27
N THR A 371 -8.74 12.76 14.97
CA THR A 371 -8.35 12.88 16.38
C THR A 371 -6.89 12.51 16.66
N SER A 372 -6.22 11.77 15.76
CA SER A 372 -4.83 11.34 15.94
C SER A 372 -3.86 12.07 15.00
N GLU A 373 -2.83 12.69 15.57
CA GLU A 373 -1.76 13.35 14.80
C GLU A 373 -0.90 12.35 14.03
N VAL A 374 -0.58 11.21 14.65
CA VAL A 374 0.25 10.19 14.00
C VAL A 374 -0.47 9.55 12.82
N ALA A 375 -1.80 9.43 12.89
CA ALA A 375 -2.62 9.02 11.76
C ALA A 375 -2.57 10.04 10.62
N ARG A 376 -2.69 11.34 10.90
CA ARG A 376 -2.53 12.38 9.87
C ARG A 376 -1.15 12.36 9.22
N LYS A 377 -0.09 12.15 10.01
CA LYS A 377 1.27 11.98 9.50
C LYS A 377 1.39 10.73 8.60
N ALA A 378 0.80 9.61 9.00
CA ALA A 378 0.77 8.40 8.17
C ALA A 378 0.08 8.63 6.81
N LEU A 379 -1.02 9.40 6.81
CA LEU A 379 -1.75 9.77 5.60
C LEU A 379 -0.95 10.75 4.72
N GLU A 380 -0.28 11.75 5.32
CA GLU A 380 0.58 12.68 4.58
C GLU A 380 1.74 11.96 3.88
N ILE A 381 2.28 10.90 4.50
CA ILE A 381 3.35 10.09 3.92
C ILE A 381 2.79 9.13 2.85
N GLY A 382 1.60 8.57 3.06
CA GLY A 382 1.04 7.51 2.22
C GLY A 382 0.23 7.96 1.00
N ILE A 383 -0.30 9.19 1.01
CA ILE A 383 -1.09 9.81 -0.07
C ILE A 383 -0.20 10.75 -0.87
#